data_AF-A0A392RSX7-F1
#
_entry.id   AF-A0A392RSX7-F1
#
_cell.length_a   1.000
_cell.length_b   1.000
_cell.length_c   1.000
_cell.angle_alpha   90.00
_cell.angle_beta   90.00
_cell.angle_gamma   90.00
#
_symmetry.space_group_name_H-M   'P 1'
#
loop_
_entity.id
_entity.type
_entity.pdbx_description
1 polymer ?
#
loop_
_entity_poly.entity_id
_entity_poly.type
_entity_poly.pdbx_seq_one_letter_code
_entity_poly.pdbx_strand_id
1 'polypeptide(L)'
;MIISPISPRARGYLASEVTETRKATPASDVYSFSVLLLELLTGKSPLHGGEEVVHLVRWVNSVIREEWTFEVFDLELLRYPN
;
A
#
# COMPACT_ATOMS: atom_id res chain seq x y z
N MET A 1 2.53 -25.98 16.16
CA MET A 1 1.89 -25.10 15.15
C MET A 1 3.01 -24.23 14.59
N ILE A 2 3.52 -24.56 13.40
CA ILE A 2 4.58 -23.75 12.77
C ILE A 2 3.89 -22.49 12.26
N ILE A 3 4.18 -21.35 12.88
CA ILE A 3 3.72 -20.05 12.40
C ILE A 3 4.50 -19.82 11.10
N SER A 4 3.83 -19.96 9.96
CA SER A 4 4.44 -19.66 8.66
C SER A 4 4.92 -18.21 8.68
N PRO A 5 6.19 -17.94 8.32
CA PRO A 5 6.70 -16.59 8.30
C PRO A 5 5.87 -15.75 7.33
N ILE A 6 5.49 -14.55 7.77
CA ILE A 6 4.80 -13.57 6.92
C ILE A 6 5.70 -13.31 5.71
N SER A 7 5.17 -13.52 4.51
CA SER A 7 5.90 -13.24 3.28
C SER A 7 6.43 -11.80 3.30
N PRO A 8 7.70 -11.56 2.89
CA PRO A 8 8.26 -10.20 2.83
C PRO A 8 7.36 -9.22 2.07
N ARG A 9 6.64 -9.73 1.05
CA ARG A 9 5.68 -8.98 0.23
C ARG A 9 4.41 -8.61 0.99
N ALA A 10 3.90 -9.52 1.82
CA ALA A 10 2.68 -9.31 2.61
C ALA A 10 2.84 -8.18 3.64
N ARG A 11 4.07 -7.92 4.12
CA ARG A 11 4.35 -6.85 5.09
C ARG A 11 3.95 -5.45 4.62
N GLY A 12 3.95 -5.18 3.32
CA GLY A 12 3.51 -3.90 2.77
C GLY A 12 2.02 -3.62 2.96
N TYR A 13 1.22 -4.67 3.13
CA TYR A 13 -0.24 -4.62 3.21
C TYR A 13 -0.78 -4.68 4.63
N LEU A 14 0.05 -5.04 5.62
CA LEU A 14 -0.40 -5.22 6.99
C LEU A 14 -0.59 -3.89 7.69
N ALA A 15 -1.73 -3.76 8.37
CA ALA A 15 -1.97 -2.66 9.28
C ALA A 15 -0.99 -2.72 10.47
N SER A 16 -0.62 -1.57 11.02
CA SER A 16 0.32 -1.45 12.14
C SER A 16 -0.06 -2.36 13.32
N GLU A 17 -1.33 -2.40 13.66
CA GLU A 17 -1.88 -3.21 14.74
C GLU A 17 -1.79 -4.72 14.47
N VAL A 18 -1.82 -5.16 13.20
CA VAL A 18 -1.66 -6.57 12.82
C VAL A 18 -0.20 -6.99 12.88
N THR A 19 0.73 -6.08 12.58
CA THR A 19 2.17 -6.38 12.70
C THR A 19 2.60 -6.62 14.15
N GLU A 20 1.95 -5.94 15.11
CA GLU A 20 2.24 -6.03 16.53
C GLU A 20 1.47 -7.17 17.21
N THR A 21 0.16 -7.27 16.96
CA THR A 21 -0.71 -8.24 17.67
C THR A 21 -0.86 -9.58 16.96
N ARG A 22 -0.46 -9.66 15.68
CA ARG A 22 -0.74 -10.78 14.75
C ARG A 22 -2.22 -11.16 14.65
N LYS A 23 -3.13 -10.25 15.03
CA LYS A 23 -4.57 -10.49 15.01
C LYS A 23 -5.21 -9.73 13.84
N ALA A 24 -5.73 -10.46 12.87
CA ALA A 24 -6.54 -9.88 11.81
C ALA A 24 -7.89 -9.38 12.37
N THR A 25 -8.32 -8.22 11.90
CA THR A 25 -9.59 -7.57 12.23
C THR A 25 -10.26 -7.05 10.94
N PRO A 26 -11.58 -6.76 10.96
CA PRO A 26 -12.23 -6.11 9.82
C PRO A 26 -11.57 -4.77 9.45
N ALA A 27 -11.11 -4.00 10.45
CA ALA A 27 -10.40 -2.74 10.20
C ALA A 27 -9.06 -2.96 9.48
N SER A 28 -8.31 -4.00 9.86
CA SER A 28 -7.05 -4.32 9.19
C SER A 28 -7.24 -4.85 7.76
N ASP A 29 -8.37 -5.52 7.50
CA ASP A 29 -8.72 -5.97 6.14
C ASP A 29 -9.00 -4.77 5.22
N VAL A 30 -9.75 -3.77 5.73
CA VAL A 30 -9.97 -2.49 5.03
C VAL A 30 -8.64 -1.76 4.77
N TYR A 31 -7.72 -1.76 5.75
CA TYR A 31 -6.38 -1.20 5.56
C TYR A 31 -5.63 -1.91 4.44
N SER A 32 -5.54 -3.25 4.47
CA SER A 32 -4.86 -4.03 3.43
C SER A 32 -5.48 -3.79 2.04
N PHE A 33 -6.80 -3.71 1.95
CA PHE A 33 -7.52 -3.38 0.72
C PHE A 33 -7.16 -1.97 0.21
N SER A 34 -7.08 -0.98 1.10
CA SER A 34 -6.69 0.39 0.72
C SER A 34 -5.27 0.44 0.13
N VAL A 35 -4.34 -0.33 0.68
CA VAL A 35 -2.97 -0.43 0.16
C VAL A 35 -2.94 -1.04 -1.23
N LEU A 36 -3.74 -2.10 -1.45
CA LEU A 36 -3.91 -2.71 -2.77
C LEU A 36 -4.51 -1.74 -3.79
N LEU A 37 -5.53 -0.97 -3.38
CA LEU A 37 -6.11 0.05 -4.24
C LEU A 37 -5.06 1.10 -4.65
N LEU A 38 -4.22 1.55 -3.72
CA LEU A 38 -3.14 2.48 -4.03
C LEU A 38 -2.09 1.85 -4.97
N GLU A 39 -1.73 0.57 -4.81
CA GLU A 39 -0.84 -0.13 -5.75
C GLU A 39 -1.45 -0.16 -7.15
N LEU A 40 -2.74 -0.48 -7.27
CA LEU A 40 -3.46 -0.49 -8.55
C LEU A 40 -3.53 0.89 -9.19
N LEU A 41 -3.84 1.92 -8.40
CA LEU A 41 -3.96 3.28 -8.89
C LEU A 41 -2.60 3.85 -9.30
N THR A 42 -1.50 3.47 -8.63
CA THR A 42 -0.18 4.09 -8.84
C THR A 42 0.80 3.25 -9.66
N GLY A 43 0.52 1.95 -9.84
CA GLY A 43 1.46 0.97 -10.37
C GLY A 43 2.67 0.70 -9.45
N LYS A 44 2.68 1.22 -8.21
CA LYS A 44 3.82 1.13 -7.28
C LYS A 44 3.61 0.07 -6.20
N SER A 45 4.60 -0.80 -6.04
CA SER A 45 4.65 -1.75 -4.92
C SER A 45 4.51 -1.05 -3.55
N PRO A 46 3.74 -1.60 -2.59
CA PRO A 46 3.48 -1.00 -1.29
C PRO A 46 4.72 -0.86 -0.39
N LEU A 47 5.75 -1.65 -0.69
CA LEU A 47 7.12 -1.47 -0.22
C LEU A 47 7.89 -0.90 -1.41
N HIS A 48 8.01 0.43 -1.47
CA HIS A 48 8.72 1.13 -2.54
C HIS A 48 10.09 1.58 -2.01
N GLY A 49 11.14 1.37 -2.81
CA GLY A 49 12.52 1.68 -2.43
C GLY A 49 13.21 0.53 -1.69
N GLY A 50 14.49 0.30 -2.00
CA GLY A 50 15.33 -0.71 -1.36
C GLY A 50 15.58 -0.44 0.13
N GLU A 51 16.81 -0.05 0.51
CA GLU A 51 17.22 0.13 1.92
C GLU A 51 16.36 1.12 2.72
N GLU A 52 15.71 2.09 2.05
CA GLU A 52 14.69 2.94 2.66
C GLU A 52 13.30 2.44 2.28
N VAL A 53 12.73 1.59 3.14
CA VAL A 53 11.35 1.10 3.00
C VAL A 53 10.39 2.28 3.25
N VAL A 54 10.09 3.03 2.20
CA VAL A 54 9.04 4.06 2.27
C VAL A 54 7.71 3.37 2.04
N HIS A 55 6.88 3.32 3.08
CA HIS A 55 5.51 2.82 2.96
C HIS A 55 4.74 3.66 1.95
N LEU A 56 4.14 3.02 0.94
CA LEU A 56 3.32 3.67 -0.10
C LEU A 56 2.29 4.63 0.49
N VAL A 57 1.65 4.26 1.60
CA VAL A 57 0.69 5.10 2.33
C VAL A 57 1.33 6.42 2.81
N ARG A 58 2.58 6.40 3.28
CA ARG A 58 3.30 7.61 3.70
C ARG A 58 3.65 8.50 2.52
N TRP A 59 4.08 7.92 1.40
CA TRP A 59 4.37 8.66 0.18
C TRP A 59 3.11 9.33 -0.37
N VAL A 60 2.01 8.59 -0.51
CA VAL A 60 0.71 9.12 -0.94
C VAL A 60 0.28 10.28 -0.02
N ASN A 61 0.33 10.10 1.31
CA ASN A 61 -0.03 11.17 2.25
C ASN A 61 0.86 12.43 2.14
N SER A 62 2.11 12.29 1.67
CA SER A 62 2.99 13.43 1.39
C SER A 62 2.53 14.18 0.14
N VAL A 63 2.21 13.46 -0.92
CA VAL A 63 1.76 14.03 -2.21
C VAL A 63 0.38 14.69 -2.08
N ILE A 64 -0.53 14.10 -1.29
CA ILE A 64 -1.87 14.64 -1.04
C ILE A 64 -1.84 16.04 -0.40
N ARG A 65 -0.80 16.38 0.37
CA ARG A 65 -0.63 17.70 0.99
C ARG A 65 -0.12 18.76 0.00
N GLU A 66 0.41 18.35 -1.15
CA GLU A 66 1.11 19.20 -2.12
C GLU A 66 0.32 19.37 -3.43
N GLU A 67 -1.02 19.23 -3.39
CA GLU A 67 -1.95 19.36 -4.54
C GLU A 67 -2.14 18.04 -5.31
N TRP A 68 -3.37 17.48 -5.29
CA TRP A 68 -3.73 16.23 -5.99
C TRP A 68 -3.65 16.42 -7.51
N THR A 69 -2.51 16.11 -8.11
CA THR A 69 -2.39 15.99 -9.56
C THR A 69 -2.69 14.56 -9.96
N PHE A 70 -3.45 14.41 -11.05
CA PHE A 70 -3.75 13.13 -11.70
C PHE A 70 -2.49 12.33 -12.11
N GLU A 71 -1.29 12.87 -11.89
CA GLU A 71 0.03 12.27 -12.13
C GLU A 71 0.36 11.10 -11.19
N VAL A 72 -0.36 10.95 -10.08
CA VAL A 72 -0.21 9.80 -9.19
C VAL A 72 -0.83 8.55 -9.81
N PHE A 73 -1.77 8.71 -10.75
CA PHE A 73 -2.38 7.58 -11.44
C PHE A 73 -1.42 6.97 -12.45
N ASP A 74 -1.39 5.65 -12.51
CA ASP A 74 -0.67 4.90 -13.52
C ASP A 74 -1.08 5.40 -14.92
N LEU A 75 -0.09 5.76 -15.73
CA LEU A 75 -0.30 6.25 -17.08
C LEU A 75 -1.06 5.23 -17.95
N GLU A 76 -0.98 3.92 -17.65
CA GLU A 76 -1.78 2.90 -18.34
C GLU A 76 -3.28 3.03 -18.06
N LEU A 77 -3.69 3.47 -16.87
CA LEU A 77 -5.09 3.75 -16.55
C LEU A 77 -5.63 4.96 -17.34
N LEU A 78 -4.76 5.91 -17.69
CA LEU A 78 -5.12 7.10 -18.46
C LEU A 78 -5.20 6.84 -19.97
N ARG A 79 -4.71 5.69 -20.47
CA ARG A 79 -4.76 5.33 -21.90
C ARG A 79 -6.15 4.90 -22.37
N TYR A 80 -7.06 4.58 -21.46
CA TYR A 80 -8.46 4.26 -21.78
C TYR A 80 -9.41 5.29 -21.17
N PRO A 81 -9.41 6.53 -21.68
CA PRO A 81 -10.52 7.44 -21.40
C PRO A 81 -11.75 6.87 -22.13
N ASN A 82 -12.86 6.71 -21.40
CA ASN A 82 -14.14 6.34 -22.02
C ASN A 82 -14.55 7.34 -23.10
#